data_AF-A0A918WQR7-F1
#
_entry.id   AF-A0A918WQR7-F1
#
_cell.length_a   1.000
_cell.length_b   1.000
_cell.length_c   1.000
_cell.angle_alpha   90.00
_cell.angle_beta   90.00
_cell.angle_gamma   90.00
#
_symmetry.space_group_name_H-M   'P 1'
#
loop_
_entity.id
_entity.type
_entity.pdbx_description
1 polymer ?
#
loop_
_entity_poly.entity_id
_entity_poly.type
_entity_poly.pdbx_seq_one_letter_code
_entity_poly.pdbx_strand_id
1 'polypeptide(L)'
;MGNIISIRHVFATALFVSAALGLTACGPEDDKSAESGSEPSQVAEAPQQPDQGARPGGRRNDRGGNGSRGNCPTLAQGHKVVWVSNVEGAMNNVVAKDAKCNPTASGAAYRPEGALKTYSFSPDAKVTVITKDQGQQARTDKEGPKTGIAHVKTCADPDSKQYDGGQAQKTKGDEFCWGANFYDVTVGSGNKITEMTEVYAQ
;
A
#
# COMPACT_ATOMS: atom_id res chain seq x y z
N MET A 1 14.54 14.49 -59.85
CA MET A 1 15.87 14.60 -59.22
C MET A 1 15.62 14.54 -57.72
N GLY A 2 15.59 13.35 -57.08
CA GLY A 2 16.77 12.64 -56.55
C GLY A 2 17.27 13.38 -55.30
N ASN A 3 17.06 12.91 -54.06
CA ASN A 3 17.64 11.68 -53.52
C ASN A 3 16.81 11.04 -52.41
N ILE A 4 16.65 9.72 -52.52
CA ILE A 4 16.18 8.81 -51.48
C ILE A 4 17.43 8.29 -50.77
N ILE A 5 17.57 8.50 -49.46
CA ILE A 5 18.62 7.86 -48.67
C ILE A 5 18.05 6.58 -48.07
N SER A 6 18.53 5.47 -48.60
CA SER A 6 18.29 4.09 -48.18
C SER A 6 19.29 3.73 -47.07
N ILE A 7 18.82 3.22 -45.93
CA ILE A 7 19.69 2.54 -44.96
C ILE A 7 19.14 1.12 -44.75
N ARG A 8 19.99 0.15 -45.06
CA ARG A 8 19.74 -1.28 -44.95
C ARG A 8 20.17 -1.79 -43.57
N HIS A 9 19.25 -2.53 -42.94
CA HIS A 9 19.41 -3.77 -42.17
C HIS A 9 20.66 -4.00 -41.29
N VAL A 10 20.41 -4.23 -39.99
CA VAL A 10 21.07 -5.33 -39.25
C VAL A 10 20.02 -6.01 -38.37
N PHE A 11 19.64 -7.24 -38.75
CA PHE A 11 18.96 -8.18 -37.88
C PHE A 11 20.00 -8.74 -36.90
N ALA A 12 19.75 -8.65 -35.60
CA ALA A 12 20.50 -9.38 -34.58
C ALA A 12 19.49 -10.16 -33.73
N THR A 13 19.18 -11.38 -34.17
CA THR A 13 18.52 -12.42 -33.39
C THR A 13 19.48 -12.93 -32.32
N ALA A 14 19.19 -12.69 -31.05
CA ALA A 14 19.83 -13.38 -29.93
C ALA A 14 18.85 -14.41 -29.36
N LEU A 15 19.17 -15.69 -29.60
CA LEU A 15 18.55 -16.85 -28.96
C LEU A 15 18.98 -16.88 -27.49
N PHE A 16 18.03 -16.78 -26.55
CA PHE A 16 18.27 -17.13 -25.15
C PHE A 16 17.86 -18.59 -24.92
N VAL A 17 18.85 -19.39 -24.51
CA VAL A 17 18.74 -20.80 -24.19
C VAL A 17 18.11 -20.97 -22.81
N SER A 18 17.04 -21.76 -22.74
CA SER A 18 16.39 -22.18 -21.50
C SER A 18 17.27 -23.19 -20.75
N ALA A 19 17.75 -22.81 -19.56
CA ALA A 19 18.33 -23.77 -18.61
C ALA A 19 17.22 -24.23 -17.66
N ALA A 20 16.74 -25.45 -17.88
CA ALA A 20 15.91 -26.18 -16.92
C ALA A 20 16.79 -26.65 -15.75
N LEU A 21 16.57 -26.13 -14.55
CA LEU A 21 17.07 -26.74 -13.32
C LEU A 21 16.03 -27.72 -12.82
N GLY A 22 16.18 -28.98 -13.23
CA GLY A 22 15.60 -30.11 -12.52
C GLY A 22 16.50 -30.49 -11.35
N LEU A 23 16.01 -30.33 -10.11
CA LEU A 23 16.62 -30.93 -8.92
C LEU A 23 15.52 -31.53 -8.02
N THR A 24 15.45 -32.86 -8.12
CA THR A 24 15.23 -33.85 -7.04
C THR A 24 14.02 -33.72 -6.12
N ALA A 25 13.03 -34.60 -6.34
CA ALA A 25 12.22 -35.18 -5.28
C ALA A 25 13.07 -36.15 -4.43
N CYS A 26 12.97 -36.08 -3.10
CA CYS A 26 13.19 -37.19 -2.16
C CYS A 26 12.74 -36.78 -0.74
N GLY A 27 11.83 -37.57 -0.14
CA GLY A 27 11.13 -37.32 1.14
C GLY A 27 11.96 -37.47 2.43
N PRO A 28 11.34 -37.73 3.60
CA PRO A 28 10.38 -38.84 3.78
C PRO A 28 9.02 -38.45 4.38
N GLU A 29 8.07 -39.33 4.10
CA GLU A 29 6.77 -39.48 4.76
C GLU A 29 6.98 -40.47 5.93
N ASP A 30 6.50 -40.12 7.13
CA ASP A 30 6.37 -41.07 8.24
C ASP A 30 4.90 -41.07 8.70
N ASP A 31 4.19 -42.10 8.29
CA ASP A 31 2.94 -42.55 8.90
C ASP A 31 3.26 -43.45 10.09
N LYS A 32 2.69 -43.15 11.28
CA LYS A 32 2.15 -44.19 12.16
C LYS A 32 1.24 -43.64 13.27
N SER A 33 0.02 -44.16 13.25
CA SER A 33 -1.07 -44.03 14.22
C SER A 33 -0.79 -44.68 15.59
N ALA A 34 -1.69 -44.35 16.54
CA ALA A 34 -2.09 -45.03 17.79
C ALA A 34 -1.63 -44.31 19.07
N GLU A 35 -2.39 -44.19 20.16
CA GLU A 35 -3.77 -44.52 20.55
C GLU A 35 -3.98 -43.85 21.93
N SER A 36 -5.24 -43.65 22.31
CA SER A 36 -5.74 -43.09 23.57
C SER A 36 -5.05 -43.60 24.85
N GLY A 37 -4.99 -42.75 25.89
CA GLY A 37 -4.66 -43.20 27.24
C GLY A 37 -4.62 -42.08 28.29
N SER A 38 -5.80 -41.79 28.84
CA SER A 38 -6.15 -41.31 30.20
C SER A 38 -5.15 -40.56 31.10
N GLU A 39 -5.62 -39.42 31.63
CA GLU A 39 -5.12 -38.71 32.82
C GLU A 39 -5.02 -39.62 34.08
N PRO A 40 -4.24 -39.22 35.10
CA PRO A 40 -4.85 -38.42 36.17
C PRO A 40 -4.00 -37.25 36.69
N SER A 41 -4.74 -36.19 37.03
CA SER A 41 -4.50 -35.11 37.99
C SER A 41 -3.25 -35.15 38.87
N GLN A 42 -2.43 -34.09 38.78
CA GLN A 42 -1.74 -33.53 39.95
C GLN A 42 -1.84 -32.01 39.93
N VAL A 43 -2.23 -31.48 41.09
CA VAL A 43 -2.34 -30.08 41.47
C VAL A 43 -0.97 -29.38 41.40
N ALA A 44 -0.92 -28.19 40.80
CA ALA A 44 0.21 -27.27 40.94
C ALA A 44 -0.28 -25.82 40.89
N GLU A 45 0.16 -25.06 41.89
CA GLU A 45 -0.06 -23.64 42.12
C GLU A 45 0.23 -22.76 40.91
N ALA A 46 -0.59 -21.71 40.75
CA ALA A 46 -0.46 -20.71 39.71
C ALA A 46 0.74 -19.77 39.95
N PRO A 47 1.67 -19.62 38.99
CA PRO A 47 2.52 -18.46 38.90
C PRO A 47 1.82 -17.40 38.03
N GLN A 48 1.82 -16.16 38.53
CA GLN A 48 1.30 -14.97 37.85
C GLN A 48 1.97 -14.79 36.48
N GLN A 49 1.17 -14.70 35.42
CA GLN A 49 1.65 -14.35 34.07
C GLN A 49 2.17 -12.91 34.04
N PRO A 50 3.35 -12.66 33.44
CA PRO A 50 3.78 -11.32 33.08
C PRO A 50 2.98 -10.80 31.86
N ASP A 51 2.83 -9.47 31.85
CA ASP A 51 2.09 -8.64 30.90
C ASP A 51 2.09 -9.11 29.44
N GLN A 52 0.88 -9.26 28.91
CA GLN A 52 0.63 -9.40 27.48
C GLN A 52 1.02 -8.12 26.75
N GLY A 53 1.93 -8.29 25.79
CA GLY A 53 1.92 -7.67 24.46
C GLY A 53 1.32 -6.26 24.35
N ALA A 54 2.21 -5.28 24.22
CA ALA A 54 1.91 -3.98 23.63
C ALA A 54 1.23 -4.16 22.26
N ARG A 55 -0.10 -4.06 22.26
CA ARG A 55 -0.89 -3.66 21.09
C ARG A 55 -0.80 -2.14 21.00
N PRO A 56 -0.25 -1.55 19.93
CA PRO A 56 -0.48 -0.14 19.68
C PRO A 56 -1.98 0.06 19.39
N GLY A 57 -2.66 0.81 20.26
CA GLY A 57 -3.98 1.39 19.99
C GLY A 57 -3.92 2.33 18.77
N GLY A 58 -5.04 2.70 18.16
CA GLY A 58 -6.09 3.41 18.87
C GLY A 58 -7.50 2.85 18.70
N ARG A 59 -8.20 2.86 19.83
CA ARG A 59 -9.64 2.66 19.95
C ARG A 59 -10.40 3.76 19.20
N ARG A 60 -11.59 3.38 18.72
CA ARG A 60 -12.70 4.27 18.40
C ARG A 60 -12.97 5.24 19.55
N ASN A 61 -13.04 6.53 19.21
CA ASN A 61 -13.95 7.61 19.63
C ASN A 61 -13.50 8.78 18.72
N ASP A 62 -14.27 9.30 17.78
CA ASP A 62 -15.36 10.22 18.08
C ASP A 62 -16.45 10.18 17.01
N ARG A 63 -17.63 9.71 17.41
CA ARG A 63 -18.89 10.10 16.78
C ARG A 63 -19.24 11.48 17.36
N GLY A 64 -18.84 12.54 16.67
CA GLY A 64 -19.35 13.90 16.83
C GLY A 64 -18.96 14.62 18.14
N GLY A 65 -17.80 15.30 18.14
CA GLY A 65 -17.39 16.21 19.21
C GLY A 65 -16.56 17.36 18.67
N ASN A 66 -17.11 18.56 18.73
CA ASN A 66 -16.49 19.84 18.36
C ASN A 66 -15.22 20.12 19.19
N GLY A 67 -14.03 19.82 18.68
CA GLY A 67 -12.77 20.08 19.42
C GLY A 67 -11.47 20.23 18.61
N SER A 68 -11.47 20.01 17.29
CA SER A 68 -10.33 20.30 16.41
C SER A 68 -10.78 20.76 15.04
N ARG A 69 -11.79 21.65 15.01
CA ARG A 69 -12.20 22.37 13.80
C ARG A 69 -11.12 23.40 13.46
N GLY A 70 -10.01 22.89 12.92
CA GLY A 70 -8.98 23.69 12.29
C GLY A 70 -7.54 23.31 12.53
N ASN A 71 -7.25 22.25 13.29
CA ASN A 71 -5.86 21.83 13.55
C ASN A 71 -5.44 20.69 12.65
N CYS A 72 -4.14 20.65 12.34
CA CYS A 72 -3.49 19.52 11.70
C CYS A 72 -3.55 18.29 12.62
N PRO A 73 -3.91 17.10 12.10
CA PRO A 73 -3.90 15.90 12.91
C PRO A 73 -2.48 15.58 13.35
N THR A 74 -2.34 15.11 14.59
CA THR A 74 -1.08 14.55 15.08
C THR A 74 -0.87 13.20 14.40
N LEU A 75 0.20 13.08 13.62
CA LEU A 75 0.59 11.83 12.98
C LEU A 75 1.23 10.88 14.01
N ALA A 76 1.04 9.58 13.81
CA ALA A 76 1.73 8.58 14.60
C ALA A 76 3.26 8.67 14.40
N GLN A 77 4.03 8.13 15.35
CA GLN A 77 5.48 8.19 15.24
C GLN A 77 5.98 7.45 13.99
N GLY A 78 6.86 8.10 13.21
CA GLY A 78 7.40 7.54 11.97
C GLY A 78 6.49 7.73 10.74
N HIS A 79 5.31 8.29 10.92
CA HIS A 79 4.40 8.64 9.84
C HIS A 79 4.71 10.01 9.26
N LYS A 80 4.30 10.21 8.01
CA LYS A 80 4.30 11.51 7.31
C LYS A 80 3.18 11.56 6.29
N VAL A 81 2.73 12.75 5.93
CA VAL A 81 1.79 12.90 4.81
C VAL A 81 2.55 13.11 3.50
N VAL A 82 2.11 12.44 2.46
CA VAL A 82 2.59 12.59 1.09
C VAL A 82 1.44 12.96 0.16
N TRP A 83 1.75 13.70 -0.89
CA TRP A 83 0.86 13.90 -2.03
C TRP A 83 1.30 13.01 -3.17
N VAL A 84 0.43 12.10 -3.60
CA VAL A 84 0.72 11.17 -4.70
C VAL A 84 0.48 11.87 -6.03
N SER A 85 1.54 12.00 -6.81
CA SER A 85 1.50 12.56 -8.17
C SER A 85 0.97 11.53 -9.16
N ASN A 86 1.52 10.32 -9.09
CA ASN A 86 1.15 9.20 -9.95
C ASN A 86 1.68 7.88 -9.37
N VAL A 87 1.26 6.77 -9.98
CA VAL A 87 1.74 5.43 -9.68
C VAL A 87 2.24 4.82 -10.99
N GLU A 88 3.44 4.25 -10.99
CA GLU A 88 4.16 3.82 -12.20
C GLU A 88 4.61 2.37 -12.14
N GLY A 89 4.64 1.75 -13.32
CA GLY A 89 5.15 0.43 -13.60
C GLY A 89 4.28 -0.70 -13.06
N ALA A 90 4.65 -1.92 -13.46
CA ALA A 90 4.01 -3.16 -13.01
C ALA A 90 4.20 -3.44 -11.51
N MET A 91 5.17 -2.79 -10.87
CA MET A 91 5.48 -2.92 -9.44
C MET A 91 4.76 -1.87 -8.57
N ASN A 92 3.88 -1.04 -9.15
CA ASN A 92 3.09 -0.06 -8.44
C ASN A 92 3.93 0.95 -7.64
N ASN A 93 4.96 1.49 -8.27
CA ASN A 93 5.80 2.48 -7.61
C ASN A 93 5.02 3.79 -7.43
N VAL A 94 4.88 4.24 -6.18
CA VAL A 94 4.21 5.48 -5.84
C VAL A 94 5.19 6.63 -6.00
N VAL A 95 4.87 7.57 -6.89
CA VAL A 95 5.64 8.79 -7.10
C VAL A 95 4.94 9.92 -6.37
N ALA A 96 5.59 10.46 -5.34
CA ALA A 96 4.95 11.39 -4.41
C ALA A 96 5.89 12.49 -3.90
N LYS A 97 5.31 13.60 -3.47
CA LYS A 97 5.99 14.66 -2.70
C LYS A 97 5.65 14.52 -1.23
N ASP A 98 6.56 14.95 -0.36
CA ASP A 98 6.17 15.14 1.05
C ASP A 98 5.13 16.27 1.12
N ALA A 99 4.29 16.29 2.14
CA ALA A 99 3.24 17.29 2.29
C ALA A 99 3.24 17.89 3.69
N LYS A 100 3.09 19.22 3.74
CA LYS A 100 2.98 19.96 5.00
C LYS A 100 1.55 20.34 5.26
N CYS A 101 1.09 20.08 6.47
CA CYS A 101 -0.21 20.51 6.93
C CYS A 101 -0.16 21.97 7.41
N ASN A 102 -1.18 22.74 7.03
CA ASN A 102 -1.48 24.05 7.58
C ASN A 102 -2.88 24.03 8.22
N PRO A 103 -3.02 24.46 9.48
CA PRO A 103 -4.33 24.60 10.11
C PRO A 103 -5.14 25.70 9.41
N THR A 104 -6.45 25.47 9.20
CA THR A 104 -7.39 26.46 8.64
C THR A 104 -8.67 26.50 9.45
N ALA A 105 -9.51 27.52 9.32
CA ALA A 105 -10.80 27.58 10.03
C ALA A 105 -11.73 26.39 9.71
N SER A 106 -11.53 25.74 8.55
CA SER A 106 -12.37 24.67 8.04
C SER A 106 -11.78 23.27 8.28
N GLY A 107 -10.51 23.16 8.68
CA GLY A 107 -9.81 21.89 8.88
C GLY A 107 -8.33 21.93 8.49
N ALA A 108 -7.72 20.75 8.34
CA ALA A 108 -6.35 20.61 7.86
C ALA A 108 -6.27 20.84 6.33
N ALA A 109 -5.40 21.77 5.90
CA ALA A 109 -5.07 21.96 4.49
C ALA A 109 -3.64 21.50 4.22
N TYR A 110 -3.46 20.56 3.30
CA TYR A 110 -2.15 20.02 2.96
C TYR A 110 -1.60 20.67 1.71
N ARG A 111 -0.29 20.92 1.69
CA ARG A 111 0.42 21.40 0.50
C ARG A 111 1.61 20.49 0.18
N PRO A 112 1.75 20.02 -1.07
CA PRO A 112 2.91 19.25 -1.47
C PRO A 112 4.16 20.13 -1.48
N GLU A 113 5.27 19.58 -1.02
CA GLU A 113 6.56 20.27 -0.92
C GLU A 113 7.73 19.36 -1.31
N GLY A 114 8.82 20.00 -1.74
CA GLY A 114 10.04 19.30 -2.13
C GLY A 114 9.97 18.56 -3.46
N ALA A 115 10.96 17.69 -3.66
CA ALA A 115 11.13 16.89 -4.87
C ALA A 115 10.22 15.65 -4.87
N LEU A 116 9.90 15.15 -6.07
CA LEU A 116 9.26 13.85 -6.23
C LEU A 116 10.20 12.75 -5.73
N LYS A 117 9.64 11.80 -5.01
CA LYS A 117 10.30 10.60 -4.50
C LYS A 117 9.50 9.39 -4.95
N THR A 118 10.20 8.31 -5.24
CA THR A 118 9.62 7.03 -5.64
C THR A 118 9.64 6.08 -4.45
N TYR A 119 8.49 5.49 -4.16
CA TYR A 119 8.29 4.51 -3.11
C TYR A 119 7.76 3.21 -3.70
N SER A 120 8.14 2.07 -3.13
CA SER A 120 7.52 0.78 -3.44
C SER A 120 6.67 0.32 -2.26
N PHE A 121 5.70 -0.57 -2.46
CA PHE A 121 5.00 -1.19 -1.35
C PHE A 121 5.83 -2.35 -0.77
N SER A 122 5.76 -2.55 0.54
CA SER A 122 6.15 -3.83 1.14
C SER A 122 5.13 -4.92 0.78
N PRO A 123 5.51 -6.22 0.73
CA PRO A 123 4.59 -7.30 0.35
C PRO A 123 3.29 -7.41 1.17
N ASP A 124 3.31 -6.91 2.41
CA ASP A 124 2.17 -6.94 3.34
C ASP A 124 1.64 -5.52 3.65
N ALA A 125 1.82 -4.58 2.73
CA ALA A 125 1.43 -3.21 2.96
C ALA A 125 -0.10 -3.09 3.10
N LYS A 126 -0.54 -2.22 4.00
CA LYS A 126 -1.97 -1.94 4.20
C LYS A 126 -2.32 -0.60 3.59
N VAL A 127 -3.37 -0.57 2.76
CA VAL A 127 -3.86 0.65 2.14
C VAL A 127 -5.29 0.92 2.59
N THR A 128 -5.50 1.99 3.36
CA THR A 128 -6.82 2.43 3.80
C THR A 128 -7.26 3.62 2.95
N VAL A 129 -8.44 3.53 2.35
CA VAL A 129 -8.98 4.58 1.46
C VAL A 129 -10.35 5.06 1.92
N ILE A 130 -10.71 6.29 1.59
CA ILE A 130 -12.00 6.88 1.91
C ILE A 130 -13.00 6.47 0.83
N THR A 131 -14.03 5.77 1.26
CA THR A 131 -15.16 5.38 0.41
C THR A 131 -16.35 6.29 0.65
N LYS A 132 -17.19 6.46 -0.38
CA LYS A 132 -18.38 7.30 -0.31
C LYS A 132 -19.34 6.89 0.81
N ASP A 133 -19.57 5.58 0.97
CA ASP A 133 -20.65 5.06 1.82
C ASP A 133 -20.18 4.59 3.21
N GLN A 134 -18.89 4.25 3.35
CA GLN A 134 -18.38 3.60 4.56
C GLN A 134 -17.21 4.34 5.22
N GLY A 135 -16.87 5.54 4.72
CA GLY A 135 -15.69 6.28 5.19
C GLY A 135 -14.41 5.51 4.91
N GLN A 136 -13.43 5.59 5.82
CA GLN A 136 -12.16 4.88 5.69
C GLN A 136 -12.35 3.35 5.72
N GLN A 137 -11.82 2.67 4.72
CA GLN A 137 -11.87 1.22 4.56
C GLN A 137 -10.48 0.68 4.21
N ALA A 138 -10.02 -0.32 4.97
CA ALA A 138 -8.79 -1.04 4.66
C ALA A 138 -9.01 -1.91 3.43
N ARG A 139 -8.10 -1.80 2.47
CA ARG A 139 -8.04 -2.57 1.23
C ARG A 139 -6.65 -3.16 1.07
N THR A 140 -6.56 -4.22 0.26
CA THR A 140 -5.25 -4.79 -0.12
C THR A 140 -4.51 -3.85 -1.06
N ASP A 141 -3.19 -3.85 -0.96
CA ASP A 141 -2.22 -3.22 -1.85
C ASP A 141 -1.97 -4.00 -3.15
N LYS A 142 -2.47 -5.23 -3.26
CA LYS A 142 -2.32 -6.08 -4.45
C LYS A 142 -3.14 -5.54 -5.62
N GLU A 143 -2.65 -5.79 -6.84
CA GLU A 143 -3.38 -5.42 -8.06
C GLU A 143 -4.73 -6.14 -8.15
N GLY A 144 -5.75 -5.39 -8.55
CA GLY A 144 -7.10 -5.92 -8.77
C GLY A 144 -8.16 -4.81 -8.77
N PRO A 145 -9.38 -5.10 -9.22
CA PRO A 145 -10.48 -4.15 -9.09
C PRO A 145 -10.80 -3.91 -7.61
N LYS A 146 -11.12 -2.66 -7.26
CA LYS A 146 -11.51 -2.24 -5.88
C LYS A 146 -10.42 -2.45 -4.82
N THR A 147 -9.16 -2.57 -5.20
CA THR A 147 -8.04 -2.62 -4.25
C THR A 147 -7.62 -1.21 -3.84
N GLY A 148 -6.80 -1.11 -2.79
CA GLY A 148 -6.27 0.17 -2.35
C GLY A 148 -5.35 0.79 -3.40
N ILE A 149 -4.54 -0.03 -4.07
CA ILE A 149 -3.65 0.47 -5.12
C ILE A 149 -4.40 0.94 -6.36
N ALA A 150 -5.49 0.24 -6.74
CA ALA A 150 -6.36 0.67 -7.84
C ALA A 150 -7.02 2.02 -7.54
N HIS A 151 -7.41 2.26 -6.29
CA HIS A 151 -7.91 3.56 -5.84
C HIS A 151 -6.84 4.64 -5.96
N VAL A 152 -5.63 4.44 -5.40
CA VAL A 152 -4.54 5.42 -5.45
C VAL A 152 -4.18 5.79 -6.89
N LYS A 153 -4.10 4.79 -7.80
CA LYS A 153 -3.90 5.00 -9.24
C LYS A 153 -5.00 5.82 -9.91
N THR A 154 -6.25 5.59 -9.51
CA THR A 154 -7.41 6.28 -10.07
C THR A 154 -7.47 7.72 -9.61
N CYS A 155 -7.17 7.99 -8.35
CA CYS A 155 -7.19 9.34 -7.81
C CYS A 155 -5.99 10.19 -8.26
N ALA A 156 -4.81 9.59 -8.40
CA ALA A 156 -3.63 10.28 -8.90
C ALA A 156 -3.75 10.67 -10.39
N ASP A 157 -4.47 9.88 -11.19
CA ASP A 157 -4.65 10.12 -12.63
C ASP A 157 -6.07 9.76 -13.09
N PRO A 158 -7.09 10.59 -12.78
CA PRO A 158 -8.49 10.27 -13.06
C PRO A 158 -8.79 10.18 -14.56
N ASP A 159 -8.00 10.88 -15.38
CA ASP A 159 -8.16 10.89 -16.84
C ASP A 159 -7.54 9.66 -17.52
N SER A 160 -6.74 8.86 -16.81
CA SER A 160 -5.91 7.78 -17.37
C SER A 160 -4.84 8.24 -18.37
N LYS A 161 -4.31 9.46 -18.21
CA LYS A 161 -3.27 9.99 -19.10
C LYS A 161 -1.88 9.42 -18.80
N GLN A 162 -1.68 8.87 -17.61
CA GLN A 162 -0.40 8.38 -17.11
C GLN A 162 -0.37 6.85 -16.94
N TYR A 163 -1.40 6.16 -17.44
CA TYR A 163 -1.45 4.71 -17.43
C TYR A 163 -0.35 4.12 -18.32
N ASP A 164 0.53 3.32 -17.74
CA ASP A 164 1.42 2.44 -18.48
C ASP A 164 0.81 1.03 -18.60
N GLY A 165 1.13 0.33 -19.69
CA GLY A 165 0.57 -0.99 -19.99
C GLY A 165 0.97 -2.11 -19.01
N GLY A 166 1.72 -1.81 -17.94
CA GLY A 166 2.09 -2.75 -16.89
C GLY A 166 1.11 -2.82 -15.72
N GLN A 167 0.09 -1.96 -15.69
CA GLN A 167 -0.87 -1.85 -14.59
C GLN A 167 -2.18 -2.57 -14.88
N ALA A 168 -2.95 -2.98 -13.86
CA ALA A 168 -4.32 -3.41 -14.06
C ALA A 168 -5.21 -2.21 -14.49
N GLN A 169 -6.14 -2.44 -15.42
CA GLN A 169 -7.02 -1.40 -15.93
C GLN A 169 -7.84 -0.78 -14.80
N LYS A 170 -7.87 0.57 -14.75
CA LYS A 170 -8.61 1.33 -13.73
C LYS A 170 -10.10 1.01 -13.80
N THR A 171 -10.74 0.82 -12.65
CA THR A 171 -12.20 0.79 -12.55
C THR A 171 -12.74 2.23 -12.56
N LYS A 172 -12.76 2.85 -13.74
CA LYS A 172 -13.39 4.17 -13.94
C LYS A 172 -14.87 4.08 -13.56
N GLY A 173 -15.29 4.78 -12.51
CA GLY A 173 -16.70 4.97 -12.16
C GLY A 173 -17.02 4.95 -10.66
N ASP A 174 -16.32 4.11 -9.89
CA ASP A 174 -16.73 3.80 -8.50
C ASP A 174 -15.80 4.35 -7.41
N GLU A 175 -14.63 4.89 -7.78
CA GLU A 175 -13.66 5.40 -6.82
C GLU A 175 -13.92 6.87 -6.48
N PHE A 176 -13.82 7.21 -5.20
CA PHE A 176 -14.14 8.53 -4.68
C PHE A 176 -12.91 9.17 -4.04
N CYS A 177 -12.34 10.19 -4.67
CA CYS A 177 -11.05 10.76 -4.30
C CYS A 177 -11.22 11.96 -3.34
N TRP A 178 -11.71 11.71 -2.13
CA TRP A 178 -11.97 12.76 -1.13
C TRP A 178 -10.70 13.40 -0.58
N GLY A 179 -9.60 12.66 -0.54
CA GLY A 179 -8.35 13.11 0.07
C GLY A 179 -7.47 13.96 -0.83
N ALA A 180 -7.91 14.33 -2.05
CA ALA A 180 -7.13 15.11 -3.02
C ALA A 180 -5.70 14.56 -3.22
N ASN A 181 -5.56 13.23 -3.21
CA ASN A 181 -4.30 12.48 -3.33
C ASN A 181 -3.32 12.62 -2.16
N PHE A 182 -3.78 13.06 -0.99
CA PHE A 182 -2.98 13.06 0.23
C PHE A 182 -3.16 11.77 1.03
N TYR A 183 -2.03 11.22 1.46
CA TYR A 183 -1.98 10.00 2.25
C TYR A 183 -1.01 10.13 3.41
N ASP A 184 -1.44 9.72 4.60
CA ASP A 184 -0.57 9.44 5.72
C ASP A 184 0.12 8.09 5.47
N VAL A 185 1.45 8.07 5.47
CA VAL A 185 2.26 6.89 5.15
C VAL A 185 3.32 6.61 6.20
N THR A 186 3.58 5.32 6.40
CA THR A 186 4.79 4.83 7.08
C THR A 186 5.74 4.28 6.05
N VAL A 187 6.98 4.77 6.06
CA VAL A 187 8.03 4.37 5.13
C VAL A 187 9.11 3.62 5.90
N GLY A 188 9.20 2.31 5.66
CA GLY A 188 10.26 1.44 6.15
C GLY A 188 11.55 1.55 5.33
N SER A 189 12.46 0.59 5.53
CA SER A 189 13.76 0.55 4.86
C SER A 189 13.61 0.49 3.33
N GLY A 190 14.54 1.15 2.62
CA GLY A 190 14.56 1.14 1.15
C GLY A 190 13.35 1.84 0.50
N ASN A 191 12.78 2.86 1.14
CA ASN A 191 11.61 3.60 0.65
C ASN A 191 10.38 2.71 0.44
N LYS A 192 10.18 1.73 1.34
CA LYS A 192 9.03 0.82 1.28
C LYS A 192 7.87 1.33 2.13
N ILE A 193 6.73 1.59 1.50
CA ILE A 193 5.49 1.91 2.20
C ILE A 193 4.97 0.64 2.85
N THR A 194 4.81 0.66 4.17
CA THR A 194 4.22 -0.44 4.96
C THR A 194 2.76 -0.17 5.31
N GLU A 195 2.41 1.10 5.48
CA GLU A 195 1.03 1.54 5.70
C GLU A 195 0.78 2.82 4.92
N MET A 196 -0.40 2.93 4.34
CA MET A 196 -0.89 4.10 3.61
C MET A 196 -2.35 4.32 3.95
N THR A 197 -2.71 5.51 4.42
CA THR A 197 -4.08 5.87 4.75
C THR A 197 -4.44 7.18 4.08
N GLU A 198 -5.49 7.19 3.27
CA GLU A 198 -6.00 8.42 2.67
C GLU A 198 -6.51 9.35 3.78
N VAL A 199 -6.09 10.61 3.72
CA VAL A 199 -6.48 11.65 4.66
C VAL A 199 -7.46 12.61 4.01
N TYR A 200 -8.48 13.05 4.76
CA TYR A 200 -9.34 14.13 4.31
C TYR A 200 -8.51 15.42 4.18
N ALA A 201 -8.55 16.03 3.00
CA ALA A 201 -7.86 17.27 2.70
C ALA A 201 -8.83 18.28 2.08
N GLN A 202 -8.63 19.56 2.40
CA GLN A 202 -9.36 20.70 1.82
C GLN A 202 -8.43 21.57 0.97
#